data_AF-A0A2D4GBZ0-F1
#
_entry.id   AF-A0A2D4GBZ0-F1
#
_cell.length_a   1.000
_cell.length_b   1.000
_cell.length_c   1.000
_cell.angle_alpha   90.00
_cell.angle_beta   90.00
_cell.angle_gamma   90.00
#
_symmetry.space_group_name_H-M   'P 1'
#
loop_
_entity.id
_entity.type
_entity.pdbx_description
1 polymer ?
#
loop_
_entity_poly.entity_id
_entity_poly.type
_entity_poly.pdbx_seq_one_letter_code
_entity_poly.pdbx_strand_id
1 'polypeptide(L)'
;QGFLLHPGARGGQRADLVLDGGRSAGAVAPQPRAMDLTRSIQHEISSLKDERDRVQKKTFTKWVNKHLFKAQRHVNDLYEDLRDGHNLISLLEVLSGDTLPREKGRMRFHKLQNVQIALDYLKHRQVKLVNIRNDDIADGNPKLTLGLIWTIILHFQISDIQVTGQSEDMTAKEKLLLWS
;
A
#
# COMPACT_ATOMS: atom_id res chain seq x y z
N GLN A 1 8.76 59.96 -82.68
CA GLN A 1 8.61 59.17 -83.91
C GLN A 1 7.98 57.82 -83.52
N GLY A 2 6.94 57.39 -84.24
CA GLY A 2 6.29 56.07 -84.08
C GLY A 2 7.27 54.91 -84.37
N PHE A 3 7.01 53.64 -84.09
CA PHE A 3 5.91 52.72 -84.48
C PHE A 3 5.79 51.62 -83.37
N LEU A 4 4.66 51.02 -82.98
CA LEU A 4 3.52 50.38 -83.64
C LEU A 4 3.73 48.90 -84.07
N LEU A 5 3.27 47.97 -83.20
CA LEU A 5 2.49 46.71 -83.38
C LEU A 5 3.07 45.40 -83.98
N HIS A 6 3.04 44.34 -83.12
CA HIS A 6 2.46 42.96 -83.26
C HIS A 6 2.94 41.98 -84.36
N PRO A 7 2.49 40.69 -84.39
CA PRO A 7 1.90 39.75 -83.39
C PRO A 7 2.52 38.32 -83.48
N GLY A 8 2.03 37.32 -82.72
CA GLY A 8 2.23 35.93 -83.18
C GLY A 8 1.98 34.75 -82.24
N ALA A 9 0.72 34.30 -82.20
CA ALA A 9 0.29 32.89 -82.31
C ALA A 9 0.64 31.83 -81.22
N ARG A 10 -0.43 31.49 -80.49
CA ARG A 10 -1.05 30.16 -80.32
C ARG A 10 -0.19 28.98 -79.83
N GLY A 11 -0.49 28.61 -78.59
CA GLY A 11 -0.14 27.35 -77.98
C GLY A 11 -0.81 26.14 -78.63
N GLY A 12 -0.07 25.04 -78.56
CA GLY A 12 -0.47 23.72 -78.98
C GLY A 12 0.76 22.81 -78.89
N GLN A 13 1.00 22.22 -77.71
CA GLN A 13 1.92 21.10 -77.59
C GLN A 13 1.38 20.11 -76.56
N ARG A 14 1.27 18.88 -77.05
CA ARG A 14 0.85 17.67 -76.36
C ARG A 14 2.05 16.74 -76.49
N ALA A 15 2.69 16.37 -75.39
CA ALA A 15 3.58 15.22 -75.24
C ALA A 15 4.22 15.25 -73.85
N ASP A 16 3.86 14.34 -72.96
CA ASP A 16 4.72 13.20 -72.60
C ASP A 16 4.34 12.57 -71.25
N LEU A 17 4.20 11.26 -71.29
CA LEU A 17 4.02 10.36 -70.16
C LEU A 17 5.33 10.29 -69.37
N VAL A 18 5.29 10.66 -68.09
CA VAL A 18 6.28 10.20 -67.10
C VAL A 18 5.53 9.48 -65.99
N LEU A 19 5.85 8.20 -65.85
CA LEU A 19 5.41 7.33 -64.77
C LEU A 19 6.11 7.80 -63.48
N ASP A 20 5.36 8.32 -62.51
CA ASP A 20 5.89 8.47 -61.15
C ASP A 20 5.19 7.51 -60.19
N GLY A 21 5.96 6.50 -59.77
CA GLY A 21 5.59 5.55 -58.74
C GLY A 21 5.69 6.20 -57.37
N GLY A 22 4.66 6.96 -56.99
CA GLY A 22 4.50 7.48 -55.64
C GLY A 22 4.09 6.35 -54.67
N ARG A 23 5.07 5.79 -53.96
CA ARG A 23 4.87 4.90 -52.81
C ARG A 23 3.87 5.52 -51.82
N SER A 24 2.81 4.79 -51.48
CA SER A 24 2.01 5.06 -50.29
C SER A 24 2.94 5.10 -49.07
N ALA A 25 3.17 6.29 -48.53
CA ALA A 25 3.74 6.46 -47.20
C ALA A 25 2.70 5.89 -46.21
N GLY A 26 2.89 4.64 -45.80
CA GLY A 26 2.16 4.08 -44.68
C GLY A 26 2.38 4.99 -43.48
N ALA A 27 1.29 5.58 -42.96
CA ALA A 27 1.33 6.34 -41.73
C ALA A 27 1.85 5.42 -40.62
N VAL A 28 3.10 5.62 -40.21
CA VAL A 28 3.64 4.96 -39.02
C VAL A 28 2.88 5.58 -37.85
N ALA A 29 1.97 4.82 -37.24
CA ALA A 29 1.35 5.22 -35.99
C ALA A 29 2.45 5.63 -35.00
N PRO A 30 2.33 6.77 -34.31
CA PRO A 30 3.37 7.22 -33.41
C PRO A 30 3.57 6.15 -32.32
N GLN A 31 4.74 5.52 -32.31
CA GLN A 31 5.09 4.59 -31.25
C GLN A 31 5.18 5.39 -29.93
N PRO A 32 4.58 4.91 -28.83
CA PRO A 32 4.66 5.60 -27.55
C PRO A 32 6.13 5.75 -27.16
N ARG A 33 6.57 6.99 -26.91
CA ARG A 33 7.94 7.26 -26.45
C ARG A 33 8.14 6.49 -25.15
N ALA A 34 9.31 5.85 -24.97
CA ALA A 34 9.60 5.02 -23.80
C ALA A 34 9.24 5.65 -22.43
N MET A 35 9.29 6.98 -22.30
CA MET A 35 8.86 7.70 -21.10
C MET A 35 7.37 7.53 -20.75
N ASP A 36 6.50 7.35 -21.75
CA ASP A 36 5.05 7.18 -21.59
C ASP A 36 4.71 5.77 -21.07
N LEU A 37 5.45 4.77 -21.55
CA LEU A 37 5.37 3.39 -21.05
C LEU A 37 5.87 3.29 -19.60
N THR A 38 7.02 3.91 -19.27
CA THR A 38 7.53 3.92 -17.90
C THR A 38 6.57 4.59 -16.92
N ARG A 39 5.94 5.70 -17.32
CA ARG A 39 4.94 6.39 -16.48
C ARG A 39 3.69 5.52 -16.26
N SER A 40 3.21 4.83 -17.30
CA SER A 40 2.07 3.92 -17.21
C SER A 40 2.34 2.75 -16.26
N ILE A 41 3.50 2.10 -16.40
CA ILE A 41 3.94 1.02 -15.51
C ILE A 41 4.05 1.50 -14.07
N GLN A 42 4.63 2.68 -13.84
CA GLN A 42 4.76 3.27 -12.51
C GLN A 42 3.39 3.51 -11.85
N HIS A 43 2.42 3.99 -12.64
CA HIS A 43 1.05 4.23 -12.18
C HIS A 43 0.35 2.92 -11.82
N GLU A 44 0.49 1.89 -12.64
CA GLU A 44 -0.10 0.57 -12.37
C GLU A 44 0.52 -0.07 -11.12
N ILE A 45 1.84 -0.01 -10.95
CA ILE A 45 2.52 -0.46 -9.72
C ILE A 45 1.99 0.30 -8.49
N SER A 46 1.81 1.62 -8.60
CA SER A 46 1.25 2.43 -7.50
C SER A 46 -0.17 2.00 -7.16
N SER A 47 -1.03 1.86 -8.17
CA SER A 47 -2.43 1.45 -8.01
C SER A 47 -2.54 0.08 -7.33
N LEU A 48 -1.74 -0.90 -7.77
CA LEU A 48 -1.71 -2.24 -7.17
C LEU A 48 -1.23 -2.20 -5.71
N LYS A 49 -0.24 -1.36 -5.41
CA LYS A 49 0.25 -1.19 -4.04
C LYS A 49 -0.84 -0.57 -3.14
N ASP A 50 -1.53 0.46 -3.62
CA ASP A 50 -2.59 1.13 -2.87
C ASP A 50 -3.75 0.17 -2.58
N GLU A 51 -4.14 -0.65 -3.56
CA GLU A 51 -5.19 -1.65 -3.36
C GLU A 51 -4.75 -2.72 -2.35
N ARG A 52 -3.52 -3.21 -2.43
CA ARG A 52 -2.98 -4.17 -1.46
C ARG A 52 -2.97 -3.58 -0.05
N ASP A 53 -2.49 -2.34 0.10
CA ASP A 53 -2.40 -1.67 1.40
C ASP A 53 -3.82 -1.40 1.96
N ARG A 54 -4.81 -1.10 1.11
CA ARG A 54 -6.22 -0.97 1.47
C ARG A 54 -6.82 -2.29 1.96
N VAL A 55 -6.58 -3.38 1.23
CA VAL A 55 -7.04 -4.73 1.62
C VAL A 55 -6.40 -5.18 2.93
N GLN A 56 -5.10 -4.91 3.11
CA GLN A 56 -4.40 -5.22 4.36
C GLN A 56 -4.99 -4.45 5.54
N LYS A 57 -5.16 -3.13 5.41
CA LYS A 57 -5.80 -2.29 6.45
C LYS A 57 -7.18 -2.84 6.82
N LYS A 58 -8.02 -3.14 5.83
CA LYS A 58 -9.36 -3.68 6.05
C LYS A 58 -9.32 -5.03 6.77
N THR A 59 -8.40 -5.90 6.40
CA THR A 59 -8.24 -7.22 7.01
C THR A 59 -7.81 -7.10 8.48
N PHE A 60 -6.81 -6.27 8.76
CA PHE A 60 -6.35 -6.02 10.13
C PHE A 60 -7.41 -5.32 10.98
N THR A 61 -8.15 -4.38 10.41
CA THR A 61 -9.26 -3.71 11.11
C THR A 61 -10.34 -4.72 11.53
N LYS A 62 -10.74 -5.63 10.63
CA LYS A 62 -11.68 -6.70 10.96
C LYS A 62 -11.14 -7.62 12.06
N TRP A 63 -9.86 -7.98 11.97
CA TRP A 63 -9.22 -8.83 12.97
C TRP A 63 -9.20 -8.15 14.35
N VAL A 64 -8.78 -6.88 14.43
CA VAL A 64 -8.79 -6.09 15.66
C VAL A 64 -10.21 -6.02 16.24
N ASN A 65 -11.21 -5.70 15.42
CA ASN A 65 -12.61 -5.59 15.88
C ASN A 65 -13.20 -6.92 16.37
N LYS A 66 -12.81 -8.07 15.78
CA LYS A 66 -13.21 -9.40 16.25
C LYS A 66 -12.85 -9.60 17.73
N HIS A 67 -11.68 -9.10 18.15
CA HIS A 67 -11.23 -9.18 19.54
C HIS A 67 -11.80 -8.06 20.40
N LEU A 68 -11.75 -6.81 19.93
CA LEU A 68 -12.25 -5.66 20.71
C LEU A 68 -13.74 -5.70 21.01
N PHE A 69 -14.54 -6.43 20.22
CA PHE A 69 -15.95 -6.68 20.54
C PHE A 69 -16.14 -7.27 21.94
N LYS A 70 -15.23 -8.14 22.39
CA LYS A 70 -15.27 -8.75 23.74
C LYS A 70 -15.06 -7.74 24.87
N ALA A 71 -14.44 -6.60 24.56
CA ALA A 71 -14.22 -5.48 25.48
C ALA A 71 -15.15 -4.28 25.18
N GLN A 72 -16.21 -4.50 24.38
CA GLN A 72 -17.17 -3.46 23.96
C GLN A 72 -16.48 -2.23 23.31
N ARG A 73 -15.42 -2.47 22.55
CA ARG A 73 -14.65 -1.43 21.83
C ARG A 73 -14.70 -1.68 20.32
N HIS A 74 -14.47 -0.63 19.55
CA HIS A 74 -14.49 -0.67 18.10
C HIS A 74 -13.49 0.31 17.49
N VAL A 75 -12.91 -0.09 16.36
CA VAL A 75 -12.00 0.69 15.52
C VAL A 75 -12.64 0.87 14.14
N ASN A 76 -12.83 2.12 13.73
CA ASN A 76 -13.29 2.51 12.40
C ASN A 76 -12.12 2.78 11.46
N ASP A 77 -11.15 3.56 11.93
CA ASP A 77 -9.89 3.81 11.23
C ASP A 77 -8.70 3.35 12.08
N LEU A 78 -8.04 2.31 11.59
CA LEU A 78 -6.86 1.72 12.25
C LEU A 78 -5.74 2.74 12.52
N TYR A 79 -5.57 3.76 11.68
CA TYR A 79 -4.49 4.74 11.81
C TYR A 79 -4.83 5.87 12.78
N GLU A 80 -6.10 6.04 13.12
CA GLU A 80 -6.56 7.08 14.04
C GLU A 80 -6.94 6.50 15.41
N ASP A 81 -7.73 5.44 15.43
CA ASP A 81 -8.36 4.92 16.65
C ASP A 81 -7.40 4.10 17.52
N LEU A 82 -6.16 3.89 17.09
CA LEU A 82 -5.09 3.26 17.88
C LEU A 82 -4.15 4.29 18.53
N ARG A 83 -4.21 5.55 18.13
CA ARG A 83 -3.22 6.59 18.48
C ARG A 83 -3.20 6.97 19.95
N ASP A 84 -4.31 6.79 20.66
CA ASP A 84 -4.39 7.07 22.10
C ASP A 84 -3.89 5.91 22.98
N GLY A 85 -3.57 4.76 22.37
CA GLY A 85 -3.11 3.54 23.03
C GLY A 85 -4.20 2.73 23.75
N HIS A 86 -5.41 3.26 23.96
CA HIS A 86 -6.44 2.57 24.74
C HIS A 86 -6.95 1.31 24.06
N ASN A 87 -7.14 1.35 22.73
CA ASN A 87 -7.55 0.18 21.97
C ASN A 87 -6.43 -0.85 21.84
N LEU A 88 -5.16 -0.44 21.79
CA LEU A 88 -4.01 -1.36 21.82
C LEU A 88 -3.94 -2.11 23.16
N ILE A 89 -4.05 -1.39 24.28
CA ILE A 89 -4.06 -2.00 25.60
C ILE A 89 -5.23 -3.00 25.71
N SER A 90 -6.44 -2.59 25.32
CA SER A 90 -7.63 -3.47 25.41
C SER A 90 -7.50 -4.71 24.52
N LEU A 91 -6.90 -4.56 23.33
CA LEU A 91 -6.63 -5.68 22.44
C LEU A 91 -5.68 -6.68 23.12
N LEU A 92 -4.59 -6.21 23.72
CA LEU A 92 -3.63 -7.06 24.42
C LEU A 92 -4.24 -7.75 25.64
N GLU A 93 -5.05 -7.06 26.44
CA GLU A 93 -5.80 -7.65 27.55
C GLU A 93 -6.72 -8.77 27.06
N VAL A 94 -7.48 -8.55 25.98
CA VAL A 94 -8.37 -9.58 25.41
C VAL A 94 -7.61 -10.78 24.84
N LEU A 95 -6.44 -10.56 24.22
CA LEU A 95 -5.65 -11.63 23.63
C LEU A 95 -4.92 -12.47 24.68
N SER A 96 -4.47 -11.85 25.76
CA SER A 96 -3.64 -12.50 26.78
C SER A 96 -4.39 -12.97 28.02
N GLY A 97 -5.53 -12.36 28.34
CA GLY A 97 -6.21 -12.51 29.63
C GLY A 97 -5.62 -11.66 30.76
N ASP A 98 -4.52 -10.94 30.53
CA ASP A 98 -3.90 -10.08 31.54
C ASP A 98 -4.63 -8.73 31.67
N THR A 99 -4.42 -8.05 32.80
CA THR A 99 -4.84 -6.65 32.99
C THR A 99 -3.64 -5.72 32.90
N LEU A 100 -3.75 -4.64 32.14
CA LEU A 100 -2.67 -3.70 31.88
C LEU A 100 -2.99 -2.31 32.49
N PRO A 101 -1.97 -1.55 32.94
CA PRO A 101 -2.18 -0.19 33.43
C PRO A 101 -2.61 0.76 32.30
N ARG A 102 -3.22 1.89 32.66
CA ARG A 102 -3.68 2.92 31.72
C ARG A 102 -3.47 4.30 32.31
N GLU A 103 -2.78 5.16 31.56
CA GLU A 103 -2.73 6.58 31.87
C GLU A 103 -4.03 7.26 31.50
N LYS A 104 -4.50 8.13 32.40
CA LYS A 104 -5.71 8.93 32.20
C LYS A 104 -5.33 10.32 31.74
N GLY A 105 -5.95 10.79 30.65
CA GLY A 105 -5.78 12.15 30.16
C GLY A 105 -5.91 12.23 28.65
N ARG A 106 -5.93 13.46 28.12
CA ARG A 106 -6.14 13.71 26.68
C ARG A 106 -4.94 14.32 25.97
N MET A 107 -3.95 14.80 26.72
CA MET A 107 -2.73 15.38 26.15
C MET A 107 -1.88 14.31 25.46
N ARG A 108 -1.06 14.73 24.49
CA ARG A 108 -0.15 13.84 23.75
C ARG A 108 0.75 13.00 24.66
N PHE A 109 1.19 13.55 25.79
CA PHE A 109 1.95 12.81 26.80
C PHE A 109 1.24 11.52 27.26
N HIS A 110 -0.05 11.60 27.60
CA HIS A 110 -0.83 10.43 28.02
C HIS A 110 -1.00 9.41 26.90
N LYS A 111 -1.18 9.88 25.65
CA LYS A 111 -1.25 9.00 24.47
C LYS A 111 0.06 8.22 24.29
N LEU A 112 1.19 8.92 24.31
CA LEU A 112 2.52 8.32 24.21
C LEU A 112 2.76 7.29 25.30
N GLN A 113 2.32 7.57 26.53
CA GLN A 113 2.50 6.66 27.66
C GLN A 113 1.59 5.43 27.55
N ASN A 114 0.34 5.58 27.12
CA ASN A 114 -0.54 4.43 26.86
C ASN A 114 -0.03 3.53 25.73
N VAL A 115 0.49 4.12 24.65
CA VAL A 115 1.17 3.34 23.61
C VAL A 115 2.41 2.66 24.17
N GLN A 116 3.22 3.36 24.98
CA GLN A 116 4.43 2.80 25.58
C GLN A 116 4.12 1.58 26.44
N ILE A 117 3.07 1.63 27.26
CA ILE A 117 2.59 0.49 28.06
C ILE A 117 2.33 -0.73 27.17
N ALA A 118 1.64 -0.56 26.03
CA ALA A 118 1.37 -1.65 25.10
C ALA A 118 2.65 -2.21 24.45
N LEU A 119 3.58 -1.34 24.05
CA LEU A 119 4.85 -1.77 23.46
C LEU A 119 5.74 -2.49 24.47
N ASP A 120 5.82 -2.02 25.70
CA ASP A 120 6.63 -2.65 26.74
C ASP A 120 6.03 -3.98 27.18
N TYR A 121 4.71 -4.09 27.25
CA TYR A 121 4.05 -5.38 27.46
C TYR A 121 4.47 -6.43 26.41
N LEU A 122 4.49 -6.06 25.13
CA LEU A 122 4.95 -6.93 24.05
C LEU A 122 6.44 -7.31 24.23
N LYS A 123 7.31 -6.35 24.57
CA LYS A 123 8.74 -6.63 24.81
C LYS A 123 8.95 -7.57 26.00
N HIS A 124 8.20 -7.40 27.09
CA HIS A 124 8.27 -8.30 28.24
C HIS A 124 7.87 -9.74 27.88
N ARG A 125 6.97 -9.92 26.90
CA ARG A 125 6.62 -11.22 26.29
C ARG A 125 7.58 -11.64 25.17
N GLN A 126 8.79 -11.08 25.13
CA GLN A 126 9.85 -11.40 24.17
C GLN A 126 9.49 -11.14 22.69
N VAL A 127 8.50 -10.29 22.43
CA VAL A 127 8.13 -9.87 21.07
C VAL A 127 9.12 -8.82 20.56
N LYS A 128 9.71 -9.08 19.38
CA LYS A 128 10.68 -8.17 18.75
C LYS A 128 9.97 -7.05 18.00
N LEU A 129 10.06 -5.82 18.53
CA LEU A 129 9.57 -4.60 17.89
C LEU A 129 10.72 -3.87 17.18
N VAL A 130 10.96 -4.22 15.91
CA VAL A 130 12.04 -3.60 15.12
C VAL A 130 11.58 -2.27 14.56
N ASN A 131 12.25 -1.17 14.94
CA ASN A 131 11.99 0.19 14.45
C ASN A 131 10.54 0.69 14.66
N ILE A 132 9.91 0.30 15.76
CA ILE A 132 8.60 0.83 16.17
C ILE A 132 8.76 1.53 17.51
N ARG A 133 8.48 2.83 17.54
CA ARG A 133 8.45 3.64 18.76
C ARG A 133 7.01 4.05 19.10
N ASN A 134 6.81 4.61 20.29
CA ASN A 134 5.49 5.02 20.73
C ASN A 134 4.97 6.26 19.99
N ASP A 135 5.84 7.19 19.61
CA ASP A 135 5.50 8.38 18.82
C ASP A 135 5.06 8.02 17.40
N ASP A 136 5.65 7.01 16.78
CA ASP A 136 5.21 6.51 15.47
C ASP A 136 3.73 6.12 15.45
N ILE A 137 3.27 5.48 16.53
CA ILE A 137 1.89 5.01 16.66
C ILE A 137 0.97 6.13 17.15
N ALA A 138 1.41 6.93 18.12
CA ALA A 138 0.61 8.04 18.64
C ALA A 138 0.37 9.14 17.58
N ASP A 139 1.30 9.30 16.64
CA ASP A 139 1.19 10.23 15.53
C ASP A 139 0.52 9.60 14.29
N GLY A 140 0.22 8.29 14.32
CA GLY A 140 -0.60 7.61 13.30
C GLY A 140 0.16 7.19 12.05
N ASN A 141 1.45 6.85 12.14
CA ASN A 141 2.24 6.37 11.00
C ASN A 141 1.61 5.08 10.42
N PRO A 142 1.06 5.09 9.19
CA PRO A 142 0.29 3.96 8.67
C PRO A 142 1.12 2.68 8.56
N LYS A 143 2.36 2.79 8.07
CA LYS A 143 3.25 1.64 7.85
C LYS A 143 3.63 0.97 9.17
N LEU A 144 4.00 1.78 10.17
CA LEU A 144 4.43 1.26 11.47
C LEU A 144 3.23 0.76 12.29
N THR A 145 2.05 1.37 12.12
CA THR A 145 0.79 0.88 12.72
C THR A 145 0.41 -0.49 12.17
N LEU A 146 0.44 -0.68 10.84
CA LEU A 146 0.23 -2.00 10.23
C LEU A 146 1.28 -3.00 10.69
N GLY A 147 2.56 -2.60 10.77
CA GLY A 147 3.65 -3.43 11.28
C GLY A 147 3.41 -3.89 12.71
N LEU A 148 2.96 -3.00 13.60
CA LEU A 148 2.63 -3.34 14.98
C LEU A 148 1.49 -4.35 15.06
N ILE A 149 0.38 -4.12 14.36
CA ILE A 149 -0.76 -5.04 14.36
C ILE A 149 -0.37 -6.40 13.79
N TRP A 150 0.42 -6.43 12.72
CA TRP A 150 0.97 -7.66 12.17
C TRP A 150 1.82 -8.43 13.19
N THR A 151 2.71 -7.74 13.91
CA THR A 151 3.51 -8.35 14.98
C THR A 151 2.64 -8.94 16.09
N ILE A 152 1.57 -8.24 16.49
CA ILE A 152 0.60 -8.74 17.49
C ILE A 152 -0.11 -10.01 16.97
N ILE A 153 -0.59 -10.01 15.72
CA ILE A 153 -1.25 -11.17 15.09
C ILE A 153 -0.31 -12.37 15.08
N LEU A 154 0.94 -12.18 14.62
CA LEU A 154 1.92 -13.25 14.55
C LEU A 154 2.12 -13.90 15.91
N HIS A 155 2.31 -13.10 16.96
CA HIS A 155 2.59 -13.61 18.30
C HIS A 155 1.38 -14.32 18.93
N PHE A 156 0.19 -13.74 18.87
CA PHE A 156 -0.96 -14.27 19.62
C PHE A 156 -1.81 -15.29 18.85
N GLN A 157 -1.74 -15.32 17.52
CA GLN A 157 -2.57 -16.23 16.74
C GLN A 157 -1.76 -17.31 16.01
N ILE A 158 -0.51 -17.04 15.66
CA ILE A 158 0.26 -17.94 14.78
C ILE A 158 1.38 -18.66 15.56
N SER A 159 1.98 -18.02 16.56
CA SER A 159 2.95 -18.70 17.44
C SER A 159 2.32 -19.76 18.35
N ASP A 160 1.02 -19.67 18.65
CA ASP A 160 0.28 -20.64 19.48
C ASP A 160 -0.34 -21.80 18.67
N ILE A 161 0.06 -21.97 17.40
CA ILE A 161 -0.25 -23.20 16.66
C ILE A 161 0.63 -24.32 17.24
N GLN A 162 0.13 -24.95 18.30
CA GLN A 162 0.54 -26.27 18.75
C GLN A 162 -0.06 -27.30 17.78
N VAL A 163 0.61 -27.56 16.66
CA VAL A 163 0.28 -28.75 15.86
C VAL A 163 0.84 -29.94 16.62
N THR A 164 -0.04 -30.84 17.08
CA THR A 164 0.33 -32.13 17.65
C THR A 164 1.29 -32.85 16.70
N GLY A 165 2.58 -32.94 17.07
CA GLY A 165 3.62 -33.67 16.33
C GLY A 165 4.60 -32.84 15.49
N GLN A 166 4.72 -31.53 15.66
CA GLN A 166 5.73 -30.72 14.94
C GLN A 166 6.88 -30.24 15.83
N SER A 167 8.08 -30.12 15.25
CA SER A 167 9.29 -29.65 15.92
C SER A 167 9.18 -28.17 16.32
N GLU A 168 9.78 -27.82 17.47
CA GLU A 168 9.80 -26.46 18.03
C GLU A 168 10.50 -25.44 17.12
N ASP A 169 11.28 -25.92 16.15
CA ASP A 169 12.16 -25.14 15.27
C ASP A 169 11.41 -24.52 14.08
N MET A 170 10.16 -24.91 13.85
CA MET A 170 9.40 -24.44 12.68
C MET A 170 8.89 -23.01 12.85
N THR A 171 9.13 -22.19 11.83
CA THR A 171 8.59 -20.83 11.78
C THR A 171 7.07 -20.85 11.61
N ALA A 172 6.41 -19.81 12.14
CA ALA A 172 4.99 -19.55 11.97
C ALA A 172 4.49 -19.69 10.52
N LYS A 173 5.33 -19.31 9.54
CA LYS A 173 5.03 -19.42 8.11
C LYS A 173 5.00 -20.88 7.63
N GLU A 174 5.94 -21.70 8.10
CA GLU A 174 6.02 -23.11 7.71
C GLU A 174 4.90 -23.94 8.34
N LYS A 175 4.52 -23.63 9.60
CA LYS A 175 3.34 -24.24 10.24
C LYS A 175 2.06 -23.96 9.47
N LEU A 176 1.87 -22.73 9.00
CA LEU A 176 0.71 -22.36 8.17
C LEU A 176 0.70 -23.05 6.81
N LEU A 177 1.86 -23.21 6.16
CA LEU A 177 1.98 -23.86 4.86
C LEU A 177 1.70 -25.37 4.93
N LEU A 178 2.03 -26.00 6.06
CA LEU A 178 1.77 -27.43 6.26
C LEU A 178 0.29 -27.74 6.54
N TRP A 179 -0.51 -26.72 6.87
CA TRP A 179 -1.94 -26.86 7.17
C TRP A 179 -2.87 -26.62 5.96
N SER A 180 -2.32 -26.14 4.84
CA SER A 180 -3.03 -25.88 3.57
C SER A 180 -2.89 -27.03 2.58
#